data_AF-A0A949XIT1-F1
#
_entry.id   AF-A0A949XIT1-F1
#
_cell.length_a   1.000
_cell.length_b   1.000
_cell.length_c   1.000
_cell.angle_alpha   90.00
_cell.angle_beta   90.00
_cell.angle_gamma   90.00
#
_symmetry.space_group_name_H-M   'P 1'
#
loop_
_entity.id
_entity.type
_entity.pdbx_description
1 polymer ?
#
loop_
_entity_poly.entity_id
_entity_poly.type
_entity_poly.pdbx_seq_one_letter_code
_entity_poly.pdbx_strand_id
1 'polypeptide(L)'
;EGEVWDFFRDVPDLLRDIQKVLDPKAGFVVMTSYAIRASFLAIDVLMKEVFAGKGRQFTSGELALREEGKDGRLLGTSLYTRMHYGDI
;
A
#
# COMPACT_ATOMS: atom_id res chain seq x y z
N GLU A 1 -29.89 -1.70 -5.14
CA GLU A 1 -28.96 -0.60 -5.48
C GLU A 1 -27.65 -0.87 -4.74
N GLY A 2 -26.50 -0.73 -5.40
CA GLY A 2 -25.19 -1.12 -4.86
C GLY A 2 -24.40 0.06 -4.32
N GLU A 3 -23.55 -0.18 -3.33
CA GLU A 3 -22.62 0.84 -2.82
C GLU A 3 -21.57 1.16 -3.89
N VAL A 4 -21.34 2.46 -4.11
CA VAL A 4 -20.34 2.94 -5.08
C VAL A 4 -19.05 3.25 -4.33
N TRP A 5 -17.98 2.53 -4.68
CA TRP A 5 -16.64 2.73 -4.14
C TRP A 5 -15.81 3.69 -4.98
N ASP A 6 -15.24 4.70 -4.33
CA ASP A 6 -14.25 5.64 -4.87
C ASP A 6 -12.94 5.51 -4.08
N PHE A 7 -11.85 5.24 -4.80
CA PHE A 7 -10.54 5.02 -4.18
C PHE A 7 -10.05 6.18 -3.33
N PHE A 8 -10.18 7.42 -3.80
CA PHE A 8 -9.62 8.58 -3.08
C PHE A 8 -10.50 8.99 -1.90
N ARG A 9 -11.80 8.70 -1.98
CA ARG A 9 -12.75 8.99 -0.90
C ARG A 9 -12.73 7.91 0.19
N ASP A 10 -12.76 6.64 -0.21
CA ASP A 10 -13.16 5.57 0.69
C ASP A 10 -11.97 4.77 1.28
N VAL A 11 -10.79 4.79 0.63
CA VAL A 11 -9.59 4.09 1.14
C VAL A 11 -9.16 4.55 2.53
N PRO A 12 -9.14 5.86 2.88
CA PRO A 12 -8.76 6.28 4.23
C PRO A 12 -9.60 5.61 5.33
N ASP A 13 -10.90 5.47 5.12
CA ASP A 13 -11.80 4.85 6.11
C ASP A 13 -11.60 3.33 6.19
N LEU A 14 -11.42 2.67 5.05
CA LEU A 14 -11.05 1.25 5.02
C LEU A 14 -9.74 0.97 5.79
N LEU A 15 -8.71 1.80 5.60
CA LEU A 15 -7.45 1.63 6.31
C LEU A 15 -7.60 1.82 7.82
N ARG A 16 -8.42 2.79 8.26
CA ARG A 16 -8.75 2.99 9.68
C ARG A 16 -9.50 1.79 10.25
N ASP A 17 -10.39 1.18 9.48
CA ASP A 17 -11.09 -0.02 9.91
C ASP A 17 -10.17 -1.24 9.99
N ILE A 18 -9.23 -1.38 9.03
CA ILE A 18 -8.17 -2.39 9.11
C ILE A 18 -7.32 -2.19 10.38
N GLN A 19 -6.97 -0.96 10.74
CA GLN A 19 -6.20 -0.68 11.96
C GLN A 19 -6.90 -1.20 13.23
N LYS A 20 -8.23 -1.11 13.32
CA LYS A 20 -9.01 -1.55 14.49
C LYS A 20 -8.96 -3.07 14.68
N VAL A 21 -8.76 -3.83 13.61
CA VAL A 21 -8.75 -5.30 13.63
C VAL A 21 -7.34 -5.89 13.50
N LEU A 22 -6.33 -5.06 13.27
CA LEU A 22 -4.94 -5.48 13.12
C LEU A 22 -4.35 -5.90 14.47
N ASP A 23 -3.58 -6.99 14.49
CA ASP A 23 -2.83 -7.41 15.69
C ASP A 23 -1.88 -6.26 16.14
N PRO A 24 -2.00 -5.78 17.40
CA PRO A 24 -1.26 -4.63 17.91
C PRO A 24 0.21 -4.92 18.22
N LYS A 25 0.71 -6.14 17.99
CA LYS A 25 2.07 -6.60 18.27
C LYS A 25 2.78 -7.25 17.08
N ALA A 26 2.05 -7.76 16.09
CA ALA A 26 2.65 -8.51 14.97
C ALA A 26 1.94 -8.38 13.60
N GLY A 27 0.96 -7.49 13.44
CA GLY A 27 0.19 -7.37 12.19
C GLY A 27 0.97 -6.75 11.01
N PHE A 28 0.64 -7.12 9.78
CA PHE A 28 1.17 -6.46 8.58
C PHE A 28 0.02 -6.03 7.67
N VAL A 29 0.24 -4.97 6.89
CA VAL A 29 -0.72 -4.48 5.89
C VAL A 29 0.03 -4.25 4.60
N VAL A 30 -0.47 -4.79 3.49
CA VAL A 30 0.03 -4.54 2.14
C VAL A 30 -1.09 -3.91 1.34
N MET A 31 -0.92 -2.66 0.93
CA MET A 31 -1.82 -2.00 0.00
C MET A 31 -1.20 -2.03 -1.39
N THR A 32 -1.96 -2.54 -2.36
CA THR A 32 -1.63 -2.46 -3.78
C THR A 32 -2.68 -1.63 -4.50
N SER A 33 -2.28 -0.86 -5.50
CA SER A 33 -3.21 -0.07 -6.29
C SER A 33 -2.79 -0.02 -7.75
N TYR A 34 -3.74 -0.35 -8.63
CA TYR A 34 -3.63 -0.14 -10.08
C TYR A 34 -4.03 1.28 -10.49
N ALA A 35 -4.24 2.20 -9.54
CA ALA A 35 -4.59 3.58 -9.81
C ALA A 35 -3.37 4.37 -10.32
N ILE A 36 -3.06 4.21 -11.60
CA ILE A 36 -1.87 4.74 -12.31
C ILE A 36 -1.71 6.27 -12.18
N ARG A 37 -2.77 7.01 -11.79
CA ARG A 37 -2.69 8.47 -11.62
C ARG A 37 -2.15 8.94 -10.27
N ALA A 38 -2.11 8.08 -9.26
CA ALA A 38 -1.53 8.42 -7.96
C ALA A 38 -0.02 8.12 -7.94
N SER A 39 0.73 8.84 -7.11
CA SER A 39 2.12 8.43 -6.79
C SER A 39 2.09 7.43 -5.64
N PHE A 40 3.03 6.46 -5.64
CA PHE A 40 3.24 5.62 -4.45
C PHE A 40 3.54 6.45 -3.20
N LEU A 41 4.03 7.69 -3.34
CA LEU A 41 4.22 8.62 -2.23
C LEU A 41 2.90 9.02 -1.56
N ALA A 42 1.82 9.19 -2.33
CA ALA A 42 0.51 9.53 -1.75
C ALA A 42 -0.04 8.38 -0.90
N ILE A 43 0.14 7.14 -1.39
CA ILE A 43 -0.23 5.91 -0.68
C ILE A 43 0.67 5.73 0.57
N ASP A 44 1.97 5.99 0.45
CA ASP A 44 2.92 5.93 1.57
C ASP A 44 2.55 6.88 2.71
N VAL A 45 2.23 8.14 2.39
CA VAL A 45 1.83 9.15 3.37
C VAL A 45 0.53 8.74 4.05
N LEU A 46 -0.48 8.31 3.29
CA LEU A 46 -1.75 7.85 3.84
C LEU A 46 -1.57 6.64 4.78
N MET A 47 -0.79 5.65 4.37
CA MET A 47 -0.48 4.48 5.19
C MET A 47 0.24 4.86 6.48
N LYS A 48 1.18 5.81 6.43
CA LYS A 48 1.86 6.32 7.63
C LYS A 48 0.91 7.09 8.52
N GLU A 49 0.01 7.91 7.97
CA GLU A 49 -0.99 8.63 8.76
C GLU A 49 -1.88 7.67 9.56
N VAL A 50 -2.35 6.60 8.92
CA VAL A 50 -3.21 5.63 9.60
C VAL A 50 -2.44 4.73 10.57
N PHE A 51 -1.30 4.17 10.16
CA PHE A 51 -0.63 3.11 10.92
C PHE A 51 0.61 3.57 11.71
N ALA A 52 0.90 4.87 11.80
CA ALA A 52 2.06 5.39 12.54
C ALA A 52 2.10 4.87 13.99
N GLY A 53 3.32 4.55 14.45
CA GLY A 53 3.54 4.05 15.81
C GLY A 53 4.95 3.47 15.98
N LYS A 54 5.34 3.22 17.23
CA LYS A 54 6.64 2.62 17.54
C LYS A 54 6.73 1.21 16.94
N GLY A 55 7.89 0.89 16.37
CA GLY A 55 8.18 -0.44 15.81
C GLY A 55 7.50 -0.74 14.47
N ARG A 56 6.90 0.27 13.81
CA ARG A 56 6.34 0.16 12.45
C ARG A 56 7.41 0.44 11.42
N GLN A 57 7.48 -0.38 10.38
CA GLN A 57 8.30 -0.16 9.21
C GLN A 57 7.43 -0.05 7.96
N PHE A 58 7.86 0.79 7.03
CA PHE A 58 7.14 1.04 5.78
C PHE A 58 8.09 0.88 4.60
N THR A 59 7.62 0.19 3.55
CA THR A 59 8.30 0.11 2.25
C THR A 59 7.28 0.40 1.17
N SER A 60 7.62 1.32 0.27
CA SER A 60 6.70 1.82 -0.75
C SER A 60 7.41 1.95 -2.09
N GLY A 61 6.69 1.75 -3.18
CA GLY A 61 7.24 1.87 -4.53
C GLY A 61 6.28 1.36 -5.61
N GLU A 62 6.87 0.93 -6.73
CA GLU A 62 6.14 0.35 -7.85
C GLU A 62 6.48 -1.13 -8.02
N LEU A 63 5.46 -1.93 -8.34
CA LEU A 63 5.63 -3.30 -8.81
C LEU A 63 5.77 -3.27 -10.33
N ALA A 64 6.89 -3.78 -10.83
CA ALA A 64 7.17 -3.85 -12.25
C ALA A 64 7.42 -5.29 -12.71
N LEU A 65 6.95 -5.62 -13.91
CA LEU A 65 7.34 -6.82 -14.63
C LEU A 65 8.58 -6.53 -15.46
N ARG A 66 9.51 -7.48 -15.52
CA ARG A 66 10.67 -7.41 -16.39
C ARG A 66 10.41 -8.25 -17.64
N GLU A 67 10.59 -7.68 -18.82
CA GLU A 67 10.52 -8.43 -20.08
C GLU A 67 11.61 -9.50 -20.14
N GLU A 68 11.35 -10.61 -20.82
CA GLU A 68 12.35 -11.66 -21.05
C GLU A 68 13.41 -11.20 -22.07
N GLY A 69 14.63 -11.74 -21.95
CA GLY A 69 15.75 -11.43 -22.84
C GLY A 69 16.83 -10.56 -22.20
N LYS A 70 17.96 -10.41 -22.92
CA LYS A 70 19.20 -9.80 -22.39
C LYS A 70 19.03 -8.34 -21.94
N ASP A 71 18.13 -7.60 -22.57
CA ASP A 71 17.91 -6.16 -22.36
C ASP A 71 16.45 -5.83 -21.97
N GLY A 72 15.76 -6.76 -21.30
CA GLY A 72 14.34 -6.62 -20.97
C GLY A 72 14.03 -5.38 -20.13
N ARG A 73 13.03 -4.59 -20.54
CA ARG A 73 12.62 -3.35 -19.85
C ARG A 73 11.74 -3.67 -18.66
N LEU A 74 11.59 -2.68 -17.77
CA LEU A 74 10.63 -2.73 -16.67
C LEU A 74 9.30 -2.11 -17.11
N LEU A 75 8.21 -2.85 -16.92
CA LEU A 75 6.85 -2.42 -17.12
C LEU A 75 6.15 -2.26 -15.77
N GLY A 76 5.92 -1.02 -15.34
CA GLY A 76 5.17 -0.74 -14.11
C GLY A 76 3.73 -1.26 -14.21
N THR A 77 3.26 -1.93 -13.15
CA THR A 77 1.94 -2.58 -13.11
C THR A 77 1.05 -2.04 -12.00
N SER A 78 1.61 -1.75 -10.84
CA SER A 78 0.87 -1.24 -9.69
C SER A 78 1.79 -0.48 -8.74
N LEU A 79 1.19 0.32 -7.88
CA LEU A 79 1.84 0.91 -6.72
C LEU A 79 1.70 -0.05 -5.54
N TYR A 80 2.64 0.00 -4.61
CA TYR A 80 2.48 -0.67 -3.33
C TYR A 80 3.01 0.15 -2.15
N THR A 81 2.38 -0.05 -1.00
CA THR A 81 2.95 0.29 0.32
C THR A 81 2.70 -0.88 1.26
N ARG A 82 3.77 -1.35 1.91
CA ARG A 82 3.74 -2.37 2.94
C ARG A 82 4.11 -1.78 4.29
N MET A 83 3.33 -2.09 5.31
CA MET A 83 3.61 -1.84 6.71
C MET A 83 3.76 -3.16 7.48
N HIS A 84 4.76 -3.26 8.36
CA HIS A 84 4.92 -4.39 9.29
C HIS A 84 5.57 -3.97 10.62
N TYR A 85 5.57 -4.89 11.58
CA TYR A 85 6.27 -4.73 12.86
C TYR A 85 7.71 -5.26 12.75
N GLY A 86 8.66 -4.55 13.34
CA GLY A 86 10.05 -4.99 13.46
C GLY A 86 10.81 -5.07 12.12
N ASP A 87 12.07 -5.48 12.20
CA ASP A 87 12.89 -5.83 11.03
C ASP A 87 12.50 -7.25 10.59
N ILE A 88 11.91 -7.38 9.39
CA ILE A 88 11.60 -8.67 8.75
C ILE A 88 12.61 -8.91 7.63
#